data_AF-A0A956RHJ1-F1
#
_entry.id   AF-A0A956RHJ1-F1
#
_cell.length_a   1.000
_cell.length_b   1.000
_cell.length_c   1.000
_cell.angle_alpha   90.00
_cell.angle_beta   90.00
_cell.angle_gamma   90.00
#
_symmetry.space_group_name_H-M   'P 1'
#
loop_
_entity.id
_entity.type
_entity.pdbx_description
1 polymer ?
#
loop_
_entity_poly.entity_id
_entity_poly.type
_entity_poly.pdbx_seq_one_letter_code
_entity_poly.pdbx_strand_id
1 'polypeptide(L)'
;ERELAALEQAIDEATRAQGGAQELEDAAYRRAAAAILARWPVLDDPWHPDFEATLARHRDAIRRHLDRDPAYAEYLDARAEVDASHEAIAGLRQRAALHERLARALENRVLAGRLRARGGPEWTAYERLLACERAPLPDA
;
A
#
# COMPACT_ATOMS: atom_id res chain seq x y z
N GLU A 1 22.99 -9.84 2.85
CA GLU A 1 22.45 -10.67 1.75
C GLU A 1 21.41 -11.68 2.26
N ARG A 2 21.77 -12.67 3.11
CA ARG A 2 20.79 -13.66 3.63
C ARG A 2 19.55 -13.05 4.32
N GLU A 3 19.72 -11.98 5.09
CA GLU A 3 18.61 -11.31 5.78
C GLU A 3 17.70 -10.52 4.83
N LEU A 4 18.27 -9.86 3.80
CA LEU A 4 17.48 -9.16 2.78
C LEU A 4 16.66 -10.15 1.96
N ALA A 5 17.28 -11.26 1.52
CA ALA A 5 16.57 -12.31 0.79
C ALA A 5 15.42 -12.92 1.61
N ALA A 6 15.60 -13.08 2.93
CA ALA A 6 14.53 -13.54 3.81
C ALA A 6 13.40 -12.52 3.94
N LEU A 7 13.71 -11.22 4.00
CA LEU A 7 12.71 -10.15 4.02
C LEU A 7 11.94 -10.05 2.69
N GLU A 8 12.63 -10.18 1.55
CA GLU A 8 12.01 -10.22 0.22
C GLU A 8 11.04 -11.41 0.10
N GLN A 9 11.47 -12.60 0.52
CA GLN A 9 10.61 -13.78 0.54
C GLN A 9 9.37 -13.58 1.44
N ALA A 10 9.55 -12.97 2.62
CA ALA A 10 8.44 -12.67 3.52
C ALA A 10 7.46 -11.64 2.93
N ILE A 11 7.98 -10.63 2.20
CA ILE A 11 7.15 -9.65 1.49
C ILE A 11 6.33 -10.33 0.39
N ASP A 12 6.95 -11.22 -0.39
CA ASP A 12 6.26 -11.95 -1.46
C ASP A 12 5.16 -12.87 -0.91
N GLU A 13 5.45 -13.57 0.19
CA GLU A 13 4.45 -14.41 0.87
C GLU A 13 3.29 -13.58 1.41
N ALA A 14 3.58 -12.48 2.11
CA ALA A 14 2.55 -11.58 2.62
C ALA A 14 1.73 -10.95 1.50
N THR A 15 2.35 -10.60 0.36
CA THR A 15 1.66 -10.04 -0.81
C THR A 15 0.71 -11.07 -1.44
N ARG A 16 1.11 -12.35 -1.53
CA ARG A 16 0.22 -13.42 -1.99
C ARG A 16 -0.96 -13.62 -1.03
N ALA A 17 -0.70 -13.63 0.28
CA ALA A 17 -1.75 -13.74 1.28
C ALA A 17 -2.73 -12.56 1.22
N GLN A 18 -2.22 -11.34 1.07
CA GLN A 18 -3.03 -10.13 0.87
C GLN A 18 -3.96 -10.28 -0.35
N GLY A 19 -3.48 -10.82 -1.47
CA GLY A 19 -4.31 -11.05 -2.65
C GLY A 19 -5.54 -11.91 -2.34
N GLY A 20 -5.34 -13.00 -1.58
CA GLY A 20 -6.46 -13.85 -1.11
C GLY A 20 -7.42 -13.11 -0.17
N ALA A 21 -6.90 -12.30 0.76
CA ALA A 21 -7.73 -11.50 1.65
C ALA A 21 -8.56 -10.45 0.89
N GLN A 22 -8.00 -9.81 -0.13
CA GLN A 22 -8.71 -8.86 -0.99
C GLN A 22 -9.84 -9.52 -1.78
N GLU A 23 -9.63 -10.72 -2.31
CA GLU A 23 -10.70 -11.47 -2.99
C GLU A 23 -11.87 -11.80 -2.05
N LEU A 24 -11.57 -12.14 -0.79
CA LEU A 24 -12.57 -12.38 0.25
C LEU A 24 -13.32 -11.10 0.65
N GLU A 25 -12.60 -9.99 0.83
CA GLU A 25 -13.19 -8.67 1.09
C GLU A 25 -14.15 -8.28 -0.05
N ASP A 26 -13.70 -8.37 -1.30
CA ASP A 26 -14.50 -8.06 -2.49
C ASP A 26 -15.78 -8.91 -2.55
N ALA A 27 -15.66 -10.21 -2.25
CA ALA A 27 -16.80 -11.10 -2.24
C ALA A 27 -17.80 -10.74 -1.13
N ALA A 28 -17.31 -10.39 0.08
CA ALA A 28 -18.16 -9.96 1.19
C ALA A 28 -18.82 -8.61 0.91
N TYR A 29 -18.06 -7.65 0.37
CA TYR A 29 -18.56 -6.35 -0.07
C TYR A 29 -19.71 -6.51 -1.07
N ARG A 30 -19.54 -7.33 -2.11
CA ARG A 30 -20.60 -7.57 -3.11
C ARG A 30 -21.87 -8.16 -2.49
N ARG A 31 -21.75 -9.05 -1.50
CA ARG A 31 -22.91 -9.61 -0.78
C ARG A 31 -23.65 -8.55 0.03
N ALA A 32 -22.90 -7.77 0.82
CA ALA A 32 -23.47 -6.69 1.63
C ALA A 32 -24.12 -5.59 0.77
N ALA A 33 -23.45 -5.19 -0.32
CA ALA A 33 -23.98 -4.22 -1.28
C ALA A 33 -25.27 -4.73 -1.93
N ALA A 34 -25.29 -5.98 -2.39
CA ALA A 34 -26.50 -6.58 -2.98
C ALA A 34 -27.68 -6.58 -2.00
N ALA A 35 -27.46 -6.83 -0.71
CA ALA A 35 -28.51 -6.80 0.31
C ALA A 35 -29.12 -5.39 0.48
N ILE A 36 -28.30 -4.34 0.45
CA ILE A 36 -28.74 -2.94 0.48
C ILE A 36 -29.49 -2.58 -0.81
N LEU A 37 -28.90 -2.87 -1.97
CA LEU A 37 -29.43 -2.48 -3.27
C LEU A 37 -30.72 -3.23 -3.61
N ALA A 38 -30.93 -4.44 -3.08
CA ALA A 38 -32.22 -5.13 -3.21
C ALA A 38 -33.39 -4.36 -2.55
N ARG A 39 -33.10 -3.52 -1.55
CA ARG A 39 -34.11 -2.71 -0.82
C ARG A 39 -34.18 -1.28 -1.30
N TRP A 40 -33.03 -0.71 -1.68
CA TRP A 40 -32.92 0.66 -2.16
C TRP A 40 -32.05 0.71 -3.43
N PRO A 41 -32.58 0.26 -4.59
CA PRO A 41 -31.80 0.15 -5.83
C PRO A 41 -31.22 1.49 -6.30
N VAL A 42 -31.94 2.58 -6.03
CA VAL A 42 -31.53 3.96 -6.32
C VAL A 42 -30.22 4.38 -5.67
N LEU A 43 -29.72 3.64 -4.67
CA LEU A 43 -28.43 3.90 -4.03
C LEU A 43 -27.22 3.35 -4.81
N ASP A 44 -27.44 2.65 -5.93
CA ASP A 44 -26.35 2.18 -6.80
C ASP A 44 -25.69 3.32 -7.58
N ASP A 45 -26.48 4.35 -7.92
CA ASP A 45 -26.04 5.50 -8.72
C ASP A 45 -26.08 6.80 -7.89
N PRO A 46 -24.93 7.36 -7.48
CA PRO A 46 -24.87 8.59 -6.71
C PRO A 46 -25.35 9.83 -7.50
N TRP A 47 -25.47 9.74 -8.83
CA TRP A 47 -25.99 10.80 -9.68
C TRP A 47 -27.49 10.65 -9.97
N HIS A 48 -28.14 9.61 -9.46
CA HIS A 48 -29.58 9.44 -9.62
C HIS A 48 -30.33 10.60 -8.92
N PRO A 49 -31.34 11.21 -9.56
CA PRO A 49 -32.06 12.36 -8.98
C PRO A 49 -32.63 12.11 -7.57
N ASP A 50 -33.05 10.87 -7.29
CA ASP A 50 -33.60 10.46 -6.00
C ASP A 50 -32.58 9.89 -5.00
N PHE A 51 -31.29 9.86 -5.34
CA PHE A 51 -30.25 9.25 -4.47
C PHE A 51 -30.23 9.89 -3.09
N GLU A 52 -30.03 11.21 -3.03
CA GLU A 52 -29.93 11.95 -1.77
C GLU A 52 -31.24 11.87 -0.97
N ALA A 53 -32.38 12.00 -1.64
CA ALA A 53 -33.69 11.93 -1.01
C ALA A 53 -33.94 10.54 -0.40
N THR A 54 -33.58 9.47 -1.12
CA THR A 54 -33.69 8.09 -0.63
C THR A 54 -32.76 7.86 0.55
N LEU A 55 -31.50 8.27 0.46
CA LEU A 55 -30.51 8.12 1.52
C LEU A 55 -30.94 8.87 2.78
N ALA A 56 -31.38 10.11 2.66
CA ALA A 56 -31.84 10.93 3.78
C ALA A 56 -33.08 10.33 4.46
N ARG A 57 -34.08 9.91 3.66
CA ARG A 57 -35.33 9.33 4.15
C ARG A 57 -35.12 7.99 4.86
N HIS A 58 -34.22 7.16 4.36
CA HIS A 58 -34.04 5.78 4.83
C HIS A 58 -32.80 5.58 5.69
N ARG A 59 -32.03 6.63 6.01
CA ARG A 59 -30.78 6.57 6.79
C ARG A 59 -30.82 5.63 7.99
N ASP A 60 -31.81 5.78 8.86
CA ASP A 60 -31.90 4.95 10.07
C ASP A 60 -32.28 3.50 9.78
N ALA A 61 -33.08 3.26 8.73
CA ALA A 61 -33.42 1.91 8.28
C ALA A 61 -32.22 1.21 7.65
N ILE A 62 -31.41 1.95 6.87
CA ILE A 62 -30.15 1.48 6.28
C ILE A 62 -29.17 1.10 7.39
N ARG A 63 -28.93 2.01 8.35
CA ARG A 63 -28.07 1.74 9.52
C ARG A 63 -28.51 0.48 10.28
N ARG A 64 -29.79 0.41 10.65
CA ARG A 64 -30.35 -0.76 11.35
C ARG A 64 -30.25 -2.06 10.57
N HIS A 65 -30.23 -2.00 9.24
CA HIS A 65 -30.04 -3.16 8.38
C HIS A 65 -28.57 -3.59 8.43
N LEU A 66 -27.63 -2.68 8.19
CA LEU A 66 -26.19 -2.93 8.27
C LEU A 66 -25.78 -3.49 9.65
N ASP A 67 -26.31 -2.92 10.74
CA ASP A 67 -26.03 -3.37 12.11
C ASP A 67 -26.45 -4.83 12.38
N ARG A 68 -27.36 -5.39 11.57
CA ARG A 68 -27.91 -6.74 11.74
C ARG A 68 -27.54 -7.70 10.60
N ASP A 69 -26.95 -7.18 9.54
CA ASP A 69 -26.67 -7.97 8.34
C ASP A 69 -25.35 -8.75 8.53
N PRO A 70 -25.39 -10.09 8.57
CA PRO A 70 -24.18 -10.88 8.69
C PRO A 70 -23.21 -10.65 7.53
N ALA A 71 -23.70 -10.35 6.32
CA ALA A 71 -22.83 -10.06 5.18
C ALA A 71 -22.03 -8.76 5.38
N TYR A 72 -22.60 -7.77 6.06
CA TYR A 72 -21.89 -6.54 6.38
C TYR A 72 -20.87 -6.75 7.50
N ALA A 73 -21.18 -7.57 8.50
CA ALA A 73 -20.21 -7.96 9.53
C ALA A 73 -19.02 -8.72 8.93
N GLU A 74 -19.27 -9.71 8.05
CA GLU A 74 -18.22 -10.42 7.31
C GLU A 74 -17.35 -9.47 6.48
N TYR A 75 -17.95 -8.46 5.85
CA TYR A 75 -17.20 -7.44 5.10
C TYR A 75 -16.28 -6.62 6.03
N LEU A 76 -16.74 -6.22 7.21
CA LEU A 76 -15.92 -5.47 8.16
C LEU A 76 -14.73 -6.30 8.67
N ASP A 77 -14.96 -7.59 8.95
CA ASP A 77 -13.89 -8.50 9.37
C ASP A 77 -12.85 -8.71 8.25
N ALA A 78 -13.31 -8.95 7.02
CA ALA A 78 -12.42 -9.11 5.86
C ALA A 78 -11.62 -7.84 5.56
N ARG A 79 -12.26 -6.66 5.69
CA ARG A 79 -11.57 -5.38 5.53
C ARG A 79 -10.50 -5.17 6.59
N ALA A 80 -10.79 -5.51 7.85
CA ALA A 80 -9.79 -5.42 8.92
C ALA A 80 -8.59 -6.34 8.66
N GLU A 81 -8.82 -7.53 8.09
CA GLU A 81 -7.74 -8.44 7.68
C GLU A 81 -6.88 -7.85 6.55
N VAL A 82 -7.51 -7.23 5.54
CA VAL A 82 -6.80 -6.52 4.46
C VAL A 82 -5.96 -5.37 5.04
N ASP A 83 -6.52 -4.55 5.92
CA ASP A 83 -5.79 -3.44 6.56
C ASP A 83 -4.59 -3.95 7.38
N ALA A 84 -4.77 -5.02 8.17
CA ALA A 84 -3.68 -5.65 8.90
C ALA A 84 -2.57 -6.21 7.96
N SER A 85 -2.96 -6.77 6.82
CA SER A 85 -2.00 -7.25 5.81
C SER A 85 -1.18 -6.12 5.18
N HIS A 86 -1.81 -4.97 4.90
CA HIS A 86 -1.13 -3.78 4.41
C HIS A 86 -0.08 -3.29 5.41
N GLU A 87 -0.44 -3.21 6.68
CA GLU A 87 0.47 -2.79 7.75
C GLU A 87 1.66 -3.75 7.89
N ALA A 88 1.41 -5.07 7.84
CA ALA A 88 2.46 -6.08 7.90
C ALA A 88 3.46 -5.93 6.74
N ILE A 89 2.97 -5.77 5.51
CA ILE A 89 3.81 -5.59 4.32
C ILE A 89 4.60 -4.28 4.40
N ALA A 90 3.96 -3.19 4.85
CA ALA A 90 4.64 -1.91 5.03
C ALA A 90 5.79 -2.03 6.05
N GLY A 91 5.56 -2.71 7.17
CA GLY A 91 6.59 -2.97 8.18
C GLY A 91 7.76 -3.81 7.65
N LEU A 92 7.48 -4.85 6.84
CA LEU A 92 8.52 -5.65 6.19
C LEU A 92 9.35 -4.82 5.19
N ARG A 93 8.69 -4.02 4.35
CA ARG A 93 9.35 -3.12 3.39
C ARG A 93 10.22 -2.07 4.08
N GLN A 94 9.75 -1.51 5.20
CA GLN A 94 10.54 -0.57 5.99
C GLN A 94 11.83 -1.20 6.50
N ARG A 95 11.76 -2.46 6.97
CA ARG A 95 12.94 -3.22 7.41
C ARG A 95 13.88 -3.51 6.24
N ALA A 96 13.35 -3.98 5.10
CA ALA A 96 14.14 -4.26 3.90
C ALA A 96 14.89 -3.03 3.36
N ALA A 97 14.25 -1.86 3.40
CA ALA A 97 14.83 -0.60 2.92
C ALA A 97 16.18 -0.25 3.59
N LEU A 98 16.39 -0.60 4.86
CA LEU A 98 17.67 -0.39 5.53
C LEU A 98 18.79 -1.23 4.91
N HIS A 99 18.50 -2.50 4.64
CA HIS A 99 19.47 -3.42 4.03
C HIS A 99 19.74 -3.05 2.57
N GLU A 100 18.70 -2.69 1.80
CA GLU A 100 18.87 -2.22 0.42
C GLU A 100 19.72 -0.95 0.35
N ARG A 101 19.49 0.03 1.24
CA ARG A 101 20.30 1.25 1.29
C ARG A 101 21.75 0.94 1.58
N LEU A 102 22.03 0.01 2.50
CA LEU A 102 23.39 -0.42 2.80
C LEU A 102 24.03 -1.12 1.59
N ALA A 103 23.31 -2.04 0.93
CA ALA A 103 23.80 -2.73 -0.27
C ALA A 103 24.15 -1.73 -1.39
N ARG A 104 23.23 -0.81 -1.71
CA ARG A 104 23.48 0.26 -2.69
C ARG A 104 24.68 1.13 -2.31
N ALA A 105 24.84 1.46 -1.02
CA ALA A 105 25.99 2.24 -0.56
C ALA A 105 27.32 1.49 -0.77
N LEU A 106 27.35 0.17 -0.54
CA LEU A 106 28.54 -0.66 -0.80
C LEU A 106 28.84 -0.77 -2.29
N GLU A 107 27.82 -1.02 -3.11
CA GLU A 107 27.94 -1.07 -4.57
C GLU A 107 28.48 0.25 -5.13
N ASN A 108 27.90 1.38 -4.70
CA ASN A 108 28.35 2.72 -5.08
C ASN A 108 29.82 2.97 -4.71
N ARG A 109 30.27 2.50 -3.53
CA ARG A 109 31.68 2.63 -3.13
C ARG A 109 32.61 1.82 -4.03
N VAL A 110 32.22 0.60 -4.41
CA VAL A 110 33.00 -0.24 -5.32
C VAL A 110 33.07 0.39 -6.72
N LEU A 111 31.93 0.85 -7.24
CA LEU A 111 31.86 1.53 -8.53
C LEU A 111 32.68 2.82 -8.55
N ALA A 112 32.60 3.63 -7.50
CA ALA A 112 33.41 4.83 -7.33
C ALA A 112 34.92 4.51 -7.28
N GLY A 113 35.31 3.42 -6.61
CA GLY A 113 36.70 2.97 -6.59
C GLY A 113 37.22 2.59 -7.99
N ARG A 114 36.41 1.88 -8.78
CA ARG A 114 36.74 1.54 -10.18
C ARG A 114 36.81 2.78 -11.07
N LEU A 115 35.86 3.71 -10.90
CA LEU A 115 35.85 4.98 -11.63
C LEU A 115 37.09 5.81 -11.32
N ARG A 116 37.48 5.89 -10.04
CA ARG A 116 38.71 6.56 -9.59
C ARG A 116 39.96 5.96 -10.20
N ALA A 117 40.06 4.63 -10.24
CA ALA A 117 41.21 3.93 -10.81
C ALA A 117 41.36 4.18 -12.32
N ARG A 118 40.25 4.36 -13.04
CA ARG A 118 40.23 4.77 -14.46
C ARG A 118 40.57 6.25 -14.64
N GLY A 119 40.17 7.11 -13.71
CA GLY A 119 40.39 8.55 -13.76
C GLY A 119 39.63 9.23 -14.91
N GLY A 120 40.09 10.41 -15.32
CA GLY A 120 39.54 11.12 -16.47
C GLY A 120 38.33 12.03 -16.17
N PRO A 121 37.68 12.56 -17.23
CA PRO A 121 36.61 13.54 -17.07
C PRO A 121 35.39 13.00 -16.31
N GLU A 122 35.12 11.69 -16.39
CA GLU A 122 34.03 11.04 -15.67
C GLU A 122 34.28 11.00 -14.15
N TRP A 123 35.53 10.79 -13.72
CA TRP A 123 35.90 10.88 -12.30
C TRP A 123 35.73 12.32 -11.78
N THR A 124 36.18 13.31 -12.54
CA THR A 124 35.99 14.74 -12.19
C THR A 124 34.52 15.11 -12.09
N ALA A 125 33.67 14.60 -12.99
CA ALA A 125 32.22 14.83 -12.94
C ALA A 125 31.60 14.20 -11.69
N TYR A 126 32.01 12.98 -11.33
CA TYR A 126 31.56 12.31 -10.11
C TYR A 126 31.97 13.07 -8.84
N GLU A 127 33.20 13.58 -8.75
CA GLU A 127 33.65 14.41 -7.62
C GLU A 127 32.82 15.70 -7.48
N ARG A 128 32.45 16.32 -8.62
CA ARG A 128 31.56 17.49 -8.62
C ARG A 128 30.16 17.15 -8.12
N LEU A 129 29.60 16.01 -8.52
CA LEU A 129 28.30 15.54 -8.01
C LEU A 129 28.33 15.34 -6.49
N LEU A 130 29.36 14.66 -5.97
CA LEU A 130 29.53 14.47 -4.53
C LEU A 130 29.69 15.80 -3.76
N ALA A 131 30.35 16.80 -4.36
CA ALA A 131 30.46 18.12 -3.76
C ALA A 131 29.10 18.80 -3.63
N CYS A 132 28.21 18.65 -4.62
CA CYS A 132 26.84 19.15 -4.55
C CYS A 132 26.01 18.43 -3.48
N GLU A 133 26.14 17.10 -3.37
CA GLU A 133 25.39 16.29 -2.38
C GLU A 133 25.82 16.54 -0.93
N ARG A 134 27.07 16.95 -0.71
CA ARG A 134 27.63 17.29 0.61
C ARG A 134 27.39 18.73 1.02
N ALA A 135 26.98 19.58 0.09
CA ALA A 135 26.64 20.95 0.42
C ALA A 135 25.43 20.94 1.37
N PRO A 136 25.45 21.72 2.46
CA PRO A 136 24.24 21.92 3.25
C PRO A 136 23.15 22.44 2.30
N LEU A 137 21.94 21.89 2.42
CA LEU A 137 20.79 22.48 1.74
C LEU A 137 20.72 23.96 2.17
N PRO A 138 20.60 24.91 1.23
CA PRO A 138 20.37 26.30 1.61
C PRO A 138 19.11 26.34 2.47
N ASP A 139 19.18 27.04 3.60
CA ASP A 139 18.08 27.17 4.55
C ASP A 139 16.77 27.45 3.80
N ALA A 140 15.77 26.57 4.00
CA ALA A 140 14.43 26.65 3.43
C ALA A 140 13.42 27.06 4.50
#